data_AF-A0A178YLT0-F1
#
_entry.id   AF-A0A178YLT0-F1
#
_cell.length_a   1.000
_cell.length_b   1.000
_cell.length_c   1.000
_cell.angle_alpha   90.00
_cell.angle_beta   90.00
_cell.angle_gamma   90.00
#
_symmetry.space_group_name_H-M   'P 1'
#
loop_
_entity.id
_entity.type
_entity.pdbx_description
1 polymer ?
#
loop_
_entity_poly.entity_id
_entity_poly.type
_entity_poly.pdbx_seq_one_letter_code
_entity_poly.pdbx_strand_id
1 'polypeptide(L)' 'MTRLEREFVPGTQYDAERLPFAKRLEELLPGECIWPINSGGPYLFCAAKTKGKYCPHHKARLLQKKGGHEDG' A
#
# COMPACT_ATOMS: atom_id res chain seq x y z
N MET A 1 1.76 5.87 -24.32
CA MET A 1 1.86 5.69 -22.86
C MET A 1 2.69 6.83 -22.30
N THR A 2 2.02 7.87 -21.84
CA THR A 2 2.71 9.04 -21.29
C THR A 2 3.31 8.70 -19.92
N ARG A 3 4.37 9.39 -19.52
CA ARG A 3 5.06 9.19 -18.24
C ARG A 3 4.11 9.27 -17.02
N LEU A 4 2.99 9.99 -17.17
CA LEU A 4 1.93 10.19 -16.17
C LEU A 4 1.08 8.95 -15.89
N GLU A 5 0.88 8.07 -16.88
CA GLU A 5 0.05 6.86 -16.70
C GLU A 5 0.75 5.75 -15.91
N ARG A 6 2.07 5.89 -15.68
CA ARG A 6 2.87 4.96 -14.87
C ARG A 6 2.74 5.19 -13.36
N GLU A 7 2.10 6.28 -12.94
CA GLU A 7 2.15 6.79 -11.56
C GLU A 7 0.98 6.32 -10.68
N PHE A 8 0.17 5.37 -11.19
CA PHE A 8 -1.00 4.88 -10.46
C PHE A 8 -1.27 3.40 -10.72
N VAL A 9 -0.21 2.58 -10.78
CA VAL A 9 -0.38 1.13 -10.93
C VAL A 9 -0.52 0.51 -9.54
N PRO A 10 -1.67 -0.08 -9.19
CA PRO A 10 -1.83 -0.82 -7.95
C PRO A 10 -0.88 -2.00 -7.92
N GLY A 11 -0.24 -2.24 -6.77
CA GLY A 11 0.73 -3.33 -6.64
C GLY A 11 0.12 -4.73 -6.68
N THR A 12 -1.17 -4.87 -6.40
CA THR A 12 -1.97 -6.11 -6.39
C THR A 12 -3.45 -5.80 -6.65
N GLN A 13 -4.28 -6.82 -6.94
CA GLN A 13 -5.73 -6.65 -7.04
C GLN A 13 -6.33 -6.06 -5.75
N TYR A 14 -5.88 -6.54 -4.58
CA TYR A 14 -6.29 -6.00 -3.29
C TYR A 14 -5.97 -4.50 -3.18
N ASP A 15 -4.80 -4.06 -3.65
CA ASP A 15 -4.44 -2.64 -3.66
C ASP A 15 -5.43 -1.82 -4.52
N ALA A 16 -5.87 -2.37 -5.66
CA ALA A 16 -6.85 -1.72 -6.53
C ALA A 16 -8.23 -1.59 -5.86
N GLU A 17 -8.69 -2.64 -5.18
CA GLU A 17 -9.95 -2.63 -4.42
C GLU A 17 -9.92 -1.65 -3.24
N ARG A 18 -8.73 -1.33 -2.72
CA ARG A 18 -8.54 -0.36 -1.65
C ARG A 18 -8.50 1.10 -2.13
N LEU A 19 -8.28 1.37 -3.42
CA LEU A 19 -8.17 2.73 -3.95
C LEU A 19 -9.32 3.66 -3.55
N PRO A 20 -10.62 3.27 -3.60
CA PRO A 20 -11.72 4.15 -3.23
C PRO A 20 -11.75 4.55 -1.75
N PHE A 21 -11.07 3.78 -0.90
CA PHE A 21 -11.00 4.00 0.55
C PHE A 21 -9.64 4.56 0.98
N ALA A 22 -8.73 4.73 0.04
CA ALA A 22 -7.36 5.11 0.32
C ALA A 22 -7.29 6.57 0.73
N LYS A 23 -6.33 6.88 1.59
CA LYS A 23 -6.16 8.20 2.18
C LYS A 23 -4.75 8.70 1.96
N ARG A 24 -4.56 10.03 1.98
CA ARG A 24 -3.21 10.58 2.17
C ARG A 24 -2.73 10.31 3.59
N LEU A 25 -1.42 10.44 3.80
CA LEU A 25 -0.81 10.22 5.10
C LEU A 25 -1.43 11.11 6.20
N GLU A 26 -1.73 12.37 5.88
CA GLU A 26 -2.32 13.35 6.79
C GLU A 26 -3.79 13.06 7.16
N GLU A 27 -4.49 12.27 6.35
CA GLU A 27 -5.91 11.91 6.55
C GLU A 27 -6.08 10.57 7.30
N LEU A 28 -4.98 9.82 7.51
CA LEU A 28 -5.01 8.55 8.21
C LEU A 28 -5.32 8.75 9.70
N LEU A 29 -6.19 7.89 10.20
CA LEU A 29 -6.53 7.81 11.62
C LEU A 29 -5.68 6.77 12.35
N PRO A 30 -5.50 6.90 13.68
CA PRO A 30 -4.89 5.85 14.49
C PRO A 30 -5.59 4.50 14.27
N GLY A 31 -4.80 3.46 14.01
CA GLY A 31 -5.32 2.12 13.71
C GLY A 31 -5.67 1.89 12.24
N GLU A 32 -5.28 2.77 11.32
CA GLU A 32 -5.41 2.54 9.88
C GLU A 32 -4.09 2.06 9.24
N CYS A 33 -4.20 1.22 8.22
CA CYS A 33 -3.08 0.62 7.52
C CYS A 33 -2.30 1.67 6.71
N ILE A 34 -1.00 1.81 7.01
CA ILE A 34 -0.10 2.78 6.38
C ILE A 34 0.67 2.19 5.18
N TRP A 35 0.18 1.11 4.56
CA TRP A 35 0.83 0.55 3.37
C TRP A 35 0.53 1.41 2.13
N PRO A 36 1.55 1.87 1.37
CA PRO A 36 1.32 2.61 0.13
C PRO A 36 0.79 1.67 -0.95
N ILE A 37 -0.33 2.03 -1.57
CA ILE A 37 -1.04 1.16 -2.53
C ILE A 37 -0.90 1.62 -3.99
N ASN A 38 -0.37 2.82 -4.23
CA ASN A 38 0.02 3.33 -5.55
C ASN A 38 1.53 3.56 -5.63
N SER A 39 2.05 3.66 -6.86
CA SER A 39 3.45 3.95 -7.16
C SER A 39 3.54 5.30 -7.84
N GLY A 40 4.10 6.32 -7.19
CA GLY A 40 4.14 7.69 -7.71
C GLY A 40 3.42 8.65 -6.78
N GLY A 41 3.94 9.88 -6.68
CA GLY A 41 3.37 10.90 -5.82
C GLY A 41 2.11 11.52 -6.44
N PRO A 42 1.11 11.92 -5.64
CA PRO A 42 1.03 11.76 -4.18
C PRO A 42 0.69 10.33 -3.76
N TYR A 43 1.32 9.85 -2.68
CA TYR A 43 1.07 8.51 -2.16
C TYR A 43 -0.30 8.40 -1.48
N LEU A 44 -1.00 7.34 -1.81
CA LEU A 44 -2.22 6.88 -1.16
C LEU A 44 -1.94 5.64 -0.33
N PHE A 45 -2.55 5.60 0.85
CA PHE A 45 -2.37 4.54 1.83
C PHE A 45 -3.64 3.72 1.98
N CYS A 46 -3.47 2.42 2.23
CA CYS A 46 -4.54 1.42 2.29
C CYS A 46 -5.74 1.79 3.17
N ALA A 47 -5.49 2.47 4.30
CA ALA A 47 -6.47 2.93 5.28
C ALA A 47 -7.40 1.84 5.87
N ALA A 48 -7.13 0.55 5.61
CA ALA A 48 -7.88 -0.54 6.22
C ALA A 48 -7.63 -0.59 7.73
N LYS A 49 -8.68 -0.84 8.52
CA LYS A 49 -8.57 -0.96 9.98
C LYS A 49 -7.59 -2.07 10.37
N THR A 50 -6.72 -1.77 11.32
CA THR A 50 -5.69 -2.67 11.83
C THR A 50 -5.37 -2.37 13.30
N LYS A 51 -4.78 -3.34 13.99
CA LYS A 51 -4.26 -3.19 15.37
C LYS A 51 -2.79 -2.74 15.39
N GLY A 52 -2.14 -2.61 14.24
CA GLY A 52 -0.73 -2.24 14.12
C GLY A 52 -0.49 -1.34 12.90
N LYS A 53 0.73 -1.33 12.34
CA LYS A 53 1.04 -0.49 11.17
C LYS A 53 0.36 -0.96 9.88
N TYR A 54 0.16 -2.26 9.70
CA TYR A 54 -0.34 -2.85 8.47
C TYR A 54 -1.55 -3.75 8.73
N CYS A 55 -2.49 -3.80 7.79
CA CYS A 55 -3.58 -4.79 7.80
C CYS A 55 -3.02 -6.21 7.56
N PRO A 56 -3.80 -7.28 7.81
CA PRO A 56 -3.33 -8.65 7.63
C PRO A 56 -2.75 -8.93 6.23
N HIS A 57 -3.38 -8.41 5.18
CA HIS A 57 -2.94 -8.59 3.80
C HIS A 57 -1.56 -7.96 3.56
N HIS A 58 -1.37 -6.70 3.94
CA HIS A 58 -0.09 -6.00 3.76
C HIS A 58 0.99 -6.49 4.71
N LYS A 59 0.63 -6.99 5.91
CA LYS A 59 1.55 -7.67 6.80
C LYS A 59 2.09 -8.96 6.17
N ALA A 60 1.22 -9.78 5.57
CA ALA A 60 1.63 -10.99 4.86
C ALA A 60 2.54 -10.67 3.66
N ARG A 61 2.24 -9.61 2.91
CA ARG A 61 3.09 -9.14 1.80
C ARG A 61 4.47 -8.67 2.27
N LEU A 62 4.55 -7.96 3.40
CA LEU A 62 5.81 -7.55 4.00
C LEU A 62 6.67 -8.76 4.38
N LEU A 63 6.06 -9.79 4.98
CA LEU A 63 6.75 -11.00 5.40
C LEU A 63 7.29 -11.79 4.19
N GLN A 64 6.51 -11.90 3.12
CA GLN A 64 6.96 -12.50 1.86
C GLN A 64 8.15 -11.75 1.25
N LYS A 65 8.12 -10.41 1.25
CA LYS A 65 9.25 -9.59 0.78
C LYS A 65 10.53 -9.80 1.61
N LYS A 66 10.41 -10.02 2.92
CA LYS A 66 11.57 -10.22 3.82
C LYS A 66 12.23 -11.59 3.68
N GLY A 67 11.51 -12.59 3.16
CA GLY A 67 12.07 -13.91 2.86
C GLY A 67 12.82 -14.00 1.53
N GLY A 68 12.96 -12.90 0.79
CA GLY A 68 13.61 -12.85 -0.53
C GLY A 68 14.89 -12.00 -0.59
N HIS A 69 15.53 -11.71 0.54
CA HIS A 69 16.90 -11.18 0.56
C HIS A 69 17.85 -12.34 0.89
N GLU A 70 18.02 -13.24 -0.08
CA GLU A 70 19.23 -14.05 -0.22
C GLU A 70 20.09 -13.36 -1.28
N ASP A 71 21.33 -13.07 -0.86
CA ASP A 71 22.57 -12.74 -1.58
C ASP A 71 22.52 -12.44 -3.10
N GLY A 72 23.08 -11.29 -3.45
CA GLY A 72 23.41 -10.87 -4.82
C GLY A 72 24.16 -9.54 -4.83
#